data_AF-A0A9N9H2W4-F1
#
_entry.id   AF-A0A9N9H2W4-F1
#
_cell.length_a   1.000
_cell.length_b   1.000
_cell.length_c   1.000
_cell.angle_alpha   90.00
_cell.angle_beta   90.00
_cell.angle_gamma   90.00
#
_symmetry.space_group_name_H-M   'P 1'
#
loop_
_entity.id
_entity.type
_entity.pdbx_description
1 polymer ?
#
loop_
_entity_poly.entity_id
_entity_poly.type
_entity_poly.pdbx_seq_one_letter_code
_entity_poly.pdbx_strand_id
1 'polypeptide(L)'
;MIDIVLRLQRRINKFVCIMWSKPPSKSRFFRFRIIESRWTRYFIITSILQAILVITLEIRVLLRNDDSSRDAQYFMESTNFTYEDNGCTIKPSLFRMNNIEEENAIFIIFQFFQMWFCFNAVYNQNTIQIIIISIINYLCASFSLVQVFEVKKWYSDLEIACPGGFNNLDPHFCYYDVPLVIVLLLSATIMAFLSWKLYRQFGWNIYRKIGADRKFQFEEAKKDCCIATLPLPSPSSPSSPTSPYKRWPID
;
A
#
# COMPACT_ATOMS: atom_id res chain seq x y z
N MET A 1 18.56 -20.95 1.59
CA MET A 1 18.86 -19.53 1.90
C MET A 1 19.25 -18.70 0.66
N ILE A 2 20.39 -18.94 -0.01
CA ILE A 2 20.82 -18.15 -1.19
C ILE A 2 19.86 -18.27 -2.39
N ASP A 3 19.25 -19.44 -2.61
CA ASP A 3 18.33 -19.65 -3.74
C ASP A 3 16.99 -18.95 -3.61
N ILE A 4 16.45 -18.86 -2.39
CA ILE A 4 15.23 -18.11 -2.08
C ILE A 4 15.51 -16.62 -2.27
N VAL A 5 16.63 -16.14 -1.71
CA VAL A 5 17.10 -14.77 -1.91
C VAL A 5 17.30 -14.46 -3.41
N LEU A 6 17.90 -15.35 -4.22
CA LEU A 6 18.12 -15.14 -5.65
C LEU A 6 16.85 -15.21 -6.52
N ARG A 7 15.87 -16.03 -6.14
CA ARG A 7 14.56 -16.11 -6.82
C ARG A 7 13.71 -14.88 -6.48
N LEU A 8 13.77 -14.41 -5.23
CA LEU A 8 13.23 -13.13 -4.81
C LEU A 8 13.94 -11.97 -5.51
N GLN A 9 15.28 -11.93 -5.54
CA GLN A 9 16.07 -10.88 -6.19
C GLN A 9 15.68 -10.68 -7.66
N ARG A 10 15.44 -11.78 -8.40
CA ARG A 10 15.04 -11.72 -9.82
C ARG A 10 13.62 -11.18 -10.02
N ARG A 11 12.67 -11.53 -9.15
CA ARG A 11 11.30 -10.98 -9.21
C ARG A 11 11.26 -9.53 -8.70
N ILE A 12 12.08 -9.20 -7.71
CA ILE A 12 12.32 -7.85 -7.18
C ILE A 12 12.90 -6.93 -8.26
N ASN A 13 13.97 -7.33 -8.96
CA ASN A 13 14.57 -6.48 -10.00
C ASN A 13 13.60 -6.16 -11.14
N LYS A 14 12.71 -7.10 -11.49
CA LYS A 14 11.69 -6.89 -12.53
C LYS A 14 10.58 -5.93 -12.08
N PHE A 15 10.08 -6.08 -10.85
CA PHE A 15 9.08 -5.18 -10.26
C PHE A 15 9.64 -3.78 -9.95
N VAL A 16 10.87 -3.70 -9.43
CA VAL A 16 11.59 -2.45 -9.20
C VAL A 16 11.77 -1.71 -10.51
N CYS A 17 12.18 -2.37 -11.60
CA CYS A 17 12.39 -1.69 -12.89
C CYS A 17 11.09 -1.12 -13.48
N ILE A 18 9.94 -1.77 -13.27
CA ILE A 18 8.62 -1.28 -13.68
C ILE A 18 8.17 -0.10 -12.81
N MET A 19 8.44 -0.16 -11.50
CA MET A 19 8.07 0.86 -10.51
C MET A 19 9.01 2.09 -10.53
N TRP A 20 10.24 1.94 -11.03
CA TRP A 20 11.25 2.99 -11.24
C TRP A 20 11.23 3.60 -12.65
N SER A 21 10.15 3.42 -13.42
CA SER A 21 9.91 4.26 -14.59
C SER A 21 9.87 5.74 -14.14
N LYS A 22 10.80 6.55 -14.66
CA LYS A 22 11.05 7.92 -14.19
C LYS A 22 9.76 8.75 -14.21
N PRO A 23 9.33 9.34 -13.08
CA PRO A 23 8.25 10.31 -13.10
C PRO A 23 8.70 11.55 -13.89
N PRO A 24 7.80 12.18 -14.67
CA PRO A 24 8.13 13.34 -15.48
C PRO A 24 8.68 14.48 -14.61
N SER A 25 9.82 15.01 -15.06
CA SER A 25 10.58 16.09 -14.46
C SER A 25 9.76 17.36 -14.21
N LYS A 26 9.18 17.49 -13.00
CA LYS A 26 8.69 18.76 -12.42
C LYS A 26 9.06 18.90 -10.93
N SER A 27 10.24 18.39 -10.54
CA SER A 27 10.58 18.08 -9.14
C SER A 27 10.94 19.28 -8.24
N ARG A 28 11.36 20.43 -8.78
CA ARG A 28 11.87 21.54 -7.94
C ARG A 28 10.79 22.48 -7.39
N PHE A 29 9.78 22.85 -8.18
CA PHE A 29 8.70 23.75 -7.74
C PHE A 29 7.71 23.07 -6.78
N PHE A 30 7.59 21.75 -6.87
CA PHE A 30 6.58 21.00 -6.15
C PHE A 30 6.99 20.62 -4.71
N ARG A 31 8.30 20.43 -4.46
CA ARG A 31 8.85 20.23 -3.10
C ARG A 31 8.43 21.35 -2.14
N PHE A 32 8.32 22.59 -2.62
CA PHE A 32 7.92 23.73 -1.79
C PHE A 32 6.46 23.67 -1.32
N ARG A 33 5.53 23.20 -2.16
CA ARG A 33 4.09 23.22 -1.85
C ARG A 33 3.62 22.02 -1.00
N ILE A 34 4.29 20.87 -1.08
CA ILE A 34 4.00 19.70 -0.22
C ILE A 34 4.52 19.91 1.21
N ILE A 35 5.67 20.55 1.36
CA ILE A 35 6.38 20.76 2.63
C ILE A 35 5.72 21.82 3.52
N GLU A 36 4.73 22.56 3.01
CA GLU A 36 4.11 23.67 3.72
C GLU A 36 3.09 23.24 4.78
N SER A 37 2.41 22.10 4.58
CA SER A 37 1.47 21.59 5.59
C SER A 37 2.16 20.73 6.65
N ARG A 38 2.06 21.15 7.92
CA ARG A 38 2.56 20.38 9.09
C ARG A 38 2.00 18.96 9.13
N TRP A 39 0.73 18.78 8.75
CA TRP A 39 0.07 17.47 8.75
C TRP A 39 0.64 16.52 7.71
N THR A 40 0.96 17.03 6.52
CA THR A 40 1.57 16.23 5.45
C THR A 40 2.94 15.72 5.87
N ARG A 41 3.74 16.54 6.57
CA ARG A 41 5.03 16.08 7.13
C ARG A 41 4.85 14.97 8.15
N TYR A 42 3.90 15.12 9.09
CA TYR A 42 3.62 14.06 10.07
C TYR A 42 3.16 12.77 9.42
N PHE A 43 2.29 12.84 8.40
CA PHE A 43 1.85 11.66 7.65
C PHE A 43 3.00 10.92 6.99
N ILE A 44 3.90 11.65 6.32
CA ILE A 44 5.08 11.04 5.67
C ILE A 44 6.05 10.45 6.68
N ILE A 45 6.38 11.16 7.75
CA ILE A 45 7.29 10.67 8.80
C ILE A 45 6.71 9.42 9.47
N THR A 46 5.40 9.43 9.77
CA THR A 46 4.70 8.28 10.35
C THR A 46 4.73 7.08 9.41
N SER A 47 4.50 7.28 8.10
CA SER A 47 4.56 6.20 7.11
C SER A 47 5.95 5.56 7.01
N ILE A 48 7.02 6.36 7.05
CA ILE A 48 8.40 5.85 7.04
C ILE A 48 8.68 5.07 8.34
N LEU A 49 8.30 5.62 9.49
CA LEU A 49 8.51 4.98 10.79
C LEU A 49 7.72 3.67 10.90
N GLN A 50 6.47 3.66 10.45
CA GLN A 50 5.64 2.46 10.34
C GLN A 50 6.35 1.41 9.47
N ALA A 51 6.80 1.76 8.27
CA ALA A 51 7.44 0.82 7.37
C ALA A 51 8.67 0.18 8.01
N ILE A 52 9.55 0.97 8.64
CA ILE A 52 10.75 0.47 9.32
C ILE A 52 10.38 -0.50 10.46
N LEU A 53 9.45 -0.12 11.33
CA LEU A 53 9.05 -0.96 12.47
C LEU A 53 8.40 -2.27 12.00
N VAL A 54 7.46 -2.20 11.06
CA VAL A 54 6.74 -3.38 10.57
C VAL A 54 7.69 -4.32 9.82
N ILE A 55 8.54 -3.80 8.92
CA ILE A 55 9.51 -4.63 8.19
C ILE A 55 10.48 -5.33 9.17
N THR A 56 10.94 -4.62 10.21
CA THR A 56 11.83 -5.22 11.21
C THR A 56 11.16 -6.36 11.97
N LEU A 57 9.89 -6.20 12.35
CA LEU A 57 9.12 -7.23 13.04
C LEU A 57 8.80 -8.41 12.11
N GLU A 58 8.41 -8.14 10.86
CA GLU A 58 8.15 -9.16 9.84
C GLU A 58 9.38 -10.01 9.55
N ILE A 59 10.57 -9.41 9.44
CA ILE A 59 11.82 -10.19 9.26
C ILE A 59 12.03 -11.13 10.45
N ARG A 60 11.76 -10.68 11.68
CA ARG A 60 11.86 -11.55 12.86
C ARG A 60 10.86 -12.71 12.82
N VAL A 61 9.63 -12.46 12.38
CA VAL A 61 8.60 -13.51 12.23
C VAL A 61 9.01 -14.50 11.13
N LEU A 62 9.50 -14.00 9.98
CA LEU A 62 9.95 -14.80 8.85
C LEU A 62 11.12 -15.73 9.24
N LEU A 63 12.13 -15.21 9.95
CA LEU A 63 13.26 -16.03 10.40
C LEU A 63 12.82 -17.17 11.32
N ARG A 64 11.89 -16.88 12.26
CA ARG A 64 11.33 -17.91 13.14
C ARG A 64 10.54 -18.97 12.36
N ASN A 65 9.80 -18.56 11.32
CA ASN A 65 9.06 -19.49 10.46
C ASN A 65 10.00 -20.35 9.60
N ASP A 66 11.09 -19.79 9.07
CA ASP A 66 12.14 -20.53 8.35
C ASP A 66 12.81 -21.58 9.26
N ASP A 67 13.18 -21.20 10.49
CA ASP A 67 13.73 -22.14 11.47
C ASP A 67 12.74 -23.27 11.79
N SER A 68 11.46 -22.94 12.02
CA SER A 68 10.41 -23.93 12.28
C SER A 68 10.18 -24.88 11.09
N SER A 69 10.24 -24.36 9.87
CA SER A 69 10.13 -25.12 8.62
C SER A 69 11.31 -26.09 8.46
N ARG A 70 12.53 -25.62 8.72
CA ARG A 70 13.75 -26.42 8.67
C ARG A 70 13.73 -27.54 9.69
N ASP A 71 13.35 -27.26 10.94
CA ASP A 71 13.27 -28.28 11.99
C ASP A 71 12.27 -29.41 11.62
N ALA A 72 11.13 -29.05 11.04
CA ALA A 72 10.15 -30.02 10.54
C ALA A 72 10.69 -30.86 9.38
N GLN A 73 11.48 -30.27 8.48
CA GLN A 73 12.14 -31.00 7.37
C GLN A 73 13.20 -31.98 7.88
N TYR A 74 14.06 -31.55 8.81
CA TYR A 74 15.08 -32.41 9.40
C TYR A 74 14.46 -33.60 10.14
N PHE A 75 13.37 -33.37 10.88
CA PHE A 75 12.65 -34.46 11.52
C PHE A 75 12.12 -35.47 10.49
N MET A 76 11.50 -34.99 9.40
CA MET A 76 11.01 -35.86 8.32
C MET A 76 12.12 -36.68 7.66
N GLU A 77 13.29 -36.10 7.41
CA GLU A 77 14.43 -36.78 6.79
C GLU A 77 15.07 -37.82 7.72
N SER A 78 15.21 -37.46 9.00
CA SER A 78 15.86 -38.34 10.00
C SER A 78 15.06 -39.59 10.35
N THR A 79 13.72 -39.52 10.28
CA THR A 79 12.85 -40.63 10.65
C THR A 79 12.63 -41.66 9.54
N ASN A 80 13.14 -41.42 8.32
CA ASN A 80 13.15 -42.38 7.21
C ASN A 80 11.81 -43.13 7.06
N PHE A 81 10.68 -42.41 7.18
CA PHE A 81 9.33 -42.98 7.23
C PHE A 81 9.05 -43.83 5.99
N THR A 82 9.32 -45.13 6.07
CA THR A 82 8.67 -46.14 5.26
C THR A 82 7.24 -46.27 5.74
N TYR A 83 6.33 -46.32 4.78
CA TYR A 83 4.87 -46.18 4.88
C TYR A 83 4.15 -47.10 5.89
N GLU A 84 4.87 -47.98 6.60
CA GLU A 84 4.32 -48.98 7.51
C GLU A 84 4.54 -48.72 9.00
N ASP A 85 5.30 -47.70 9.43
CA ASP A 85 5.52 -47.46 10.86
C ASP A 85 4.90 -46.13 11.31
N ASN A 86 3.83 -46.21 12.12
CA ASN A 86 3.30 -45.18 13.04
C ASN A 86 2.33 -44.08 12.57
N GLY A 87 1.90 -44.01 11.30
CA GLY A 87 0.79 -43.11 10.90
C GLY A 87 1.06 -41.59 10.97
N CYS A 88 2.30 -41.16 11.23
CA CYS A 88 2.69 -39.75 11.27
C CYS A 88 3.01 -39.22 9.87
N THR A 89 2.24 -38.23 9.40
CA THR A 89 2.34 -37.67 8.03
C THR A 89 2.57 -36.16 8.07
N ILE A 90 3.84 -35.73 7.91
CA ILE A 90 4.25 -34.32 8.07
C ILE A 90 4.06 -33.50 6.78
N LYS A 91 4.02 -34.15 5.61
CA LYS A 91 3.97 -33.47 4.29
C LYS A 91 2.88 -32.37 4.20
N PRO A 92 1.62 -32.58 4.64
CA PRO A 92 0.60 -31.54 4.60
C PRO A 92 0.93 -30.34 5.49
N SER A 93 1.46 -30.58 6.69
CA SER A 93 1.86 -29.51 7.61
C SER A 93 3.05 -28.73 7.07
N LEU A 94 4.04 -29.40 6.45
CA LEU A 94 5.18 -28.73 5.85
C LEU A 94 4.76 -27.83 4.67
N PHE A 95 3.85 -28.30 3.82
CA PHE A 95 3.30 -27.48 2.73
C PHE A 95 2.60 -26.23 3.25
N ARG A 96 1.83 -26.35 4.34
CA ARG A 96 1.19 -25.19 5.01
C ARG A 96 2.22 -24.20 5.53
N MET A 97 3.30 -24.65 6.16
CA MET A 97 4.35 -23.75 6.65
C MET A 97 5.05 -23.00 5.51
N ASN A 98 5.36 -23.68 4.41
CA ASN A 98 5.98 -23.02 3.24
C ASN A 98 5.06 -21.92 2.67
N ASN A 99 3.74 -22.12 2.66
CA ASN A 99 2.81 -21.08 2.23
C ASN A 99 2.83 -19.87 3.18
N ILE A 100 2.86 -20.10 4.50
CA ILE A 100 2.97 -19.03 5.51
C ILE A 100 4.28 -18.25 5.32
N GLU A 101 5.40 -18.93 5.06
CA GLU A 101 6.68 -18.27 4.77
C GLU A 101 6.61 -17.38 3.51
N GLU A 102 5.99 -17.87 2.44
CA GLU A 102 5.78 -17.12 1.20
C GLU A 102 4.89 -15.90 1.41
N GLU A 103 3.83 -16.03 2.21
CA GLU A 103 2.92 -14.94 2.58
C GLU A 103 3.64 -13.83 3.34
N ASN A 104 4.49 -14.18 4.32
CA ASN A 104 5.31 -13.21 5.04
C ASN A 104 6.28 -12.46 4.11
N ALA A 105 6.92 -13.17 3.18
CA ALA A 105 7.82 -12.55 2.21
C ALA A 105 7.07 -11.55 1.30
N ILE A 106 5.87 -11.89 0.85
CA ILE A 106 5.01 -10.99 0.07
C ILE A 106 4.59 -9.78 0.91
N PHE A 107 4.27 -9.98 2.19
CA PHE A 107 3.86 -8.90 3.08
C PHE A 107 4.99 -7.88 3.31
N ILE A 108 6.24 -8.31 3.45
CA ILE A 108 7.40 -7.39 3.51
C ILE A 108 7.49 -6.52 2.25
N ILE A 109 7.36 -7.13 1.07
CA ILE A 109 7.37 -6.40 -0.21
C ILE A 109 6.20 -5.41 -0.27
N PHE A 110 5.03 -5.84 0.20
CA PHE A 110 3.84 -5.01 0.28
C PHE A 110 4.05 -3.77 1.15
N GLN A 111 4.79 -3.86 2.26
CA GLN A 111 5.10 -2.68 3.10
C GLN A 111 5.93 -1.62 2.36
N PHE A 112 6.90 -2.03 1.54
CA PHE A 112 7.63 -1.09 0.69
C PHE A 112 6.72 -0.43 -0.35
N PHE A 113 5.84 -1.23 -0.98
CA PHE A 113 4.84 -0.71 -1.92
C PHE A 113 3.89 0.28 -1.24
N GLN A 114 3.39 -0.03 -0.05
CA GLN A 114 2.49 0.81 0.73
C GLN A 114 3.16 2.15 1.08
N MET A 115 4.43 2.14 1.47
CA MET A 115 5.21 3.36 1.71
C MET A 115 5.34 4.21 0.44
N TRP A 116 5.65 3.57 -0.70
CA TRP A 116 5.68 4.26 -2.01
C TRP A 116 4.32 4.85 -2.39
N PHE A 117 3.24 4.09 -2.17
CA PHE A 117 1.87 4.52 -2.43
C PHE A 117 1.49 5.73 -1.55
N CYS A 118 1.94 5.77 -0.29
CA CYS A 118 1.80 6.92 0.60
C CYS A 118 2.48 8.17 0.03
N PHE A 119 3.71 8.06 -0.46
CA PHE A 119 4.40 9.18 -1.11
C PHE A 119 3.66 9.65 -2.36
N ASN A 120 3.18 8.72 -3.19
CA ASN A 120 2.45 9.04 -4.41
C ASN A 120 1.11 9.75 -4.12
N ALA A 121 0.38 9.33 -3.08
CA ALA A 121 -0.88 9.95 -2.67
C ALA A 121 -0.69 11.39 -2.21
N VAL A 122 0.36 11.63 -1.42
CA VAL A 122 0.72 12.98 -0.96
C VAL A 122 1.22 13.84 -2.13
N TYR A 123 2.03 13.27 -3.02
CA TYR A 123 2.53 13.96 -4.20
C TYR A 123 1.38 14.39 -5.11
N ASN A 124 0.46 13.51 -5.46
CA ASN A 124 -0.66 13.88 -6.34
C ASN A 124 -1.75 14.70 -5.63
N GLN A 125 -1.64 14.93 -4.31
CA GLN A 125 -2.68 15.54 -3.47
C GLN A 125 -4.05 14.86 -3.68
N ASN A 126 -4.04 13.54 -3.94
CA ASN A 126 -5.23 12.79 -4.28
C ASN A 126 -5.90 12.27 -3.01
N THR A 127 -7.04 12.86 -2.65
CA THR A 127 -7.80 12.49 -1.44
C THR A 127 -8.33 11.06 -1.50
N ILE A 128 -8.66 10.54 -2.68
CA ILE A 128 -9.13 9.17 -2.84
C ILE A 128 -8.01 8.19 -2.47
N GLN A 129 -6.77 8.46 -2.91
CA GLN A 129 -5.62 7.62 -2.57
C GLN A 129 -5.34 7.61 -1.06
N ILE A 130 -5.53 8.73 -0.37
CA ILE A 130 -5.35 8.83 1.09
C ILE A 130 -6.38 8.00 1.86
N ILE A 131 -7.63 7.99 1.42
CA ILE A 131 -8.67 7.13 2.00
C ILE A 131 -8.31 5.66 1.80
N ILE A 132 -7.88 5.28 0.59
CA ILE A 132 -7.43 3.92 0.27
C ILE A 132 -6.27 3.50 1.18
N ILE A 133 -5.27 4.37 1.41
CA ILE A 133 -4.15 4.09 2.33
C ILE A 133 -4.65 3.78 3.73
N SER A 134 -5.64 4.54 4.23
CA SER A 134 -6.21 4.31 5.55
C SER A 134 -6.87 2.93 5.65
N ILE A 135 -7.61 2.52 4.61
CA ILE A 135 -8.26 1.20 4.56
C ILE A 135 -7.20 0.09 4.49
N ILE A 136 -6.20 0.25 3.64
CA ILE A 136 -5.11 -0.73 3.50
C ILE A 136 -4.38 -0.94 4.83
N ASN A 137 -4.13 0.11 5.62
CA ASN A 137 -3.48 -0.06 6.93
C ASN A 137 -4.30 -0.94 7.89
N TYR A 138 -5.64 -0.80 7.90
CA TYR A 138 -6.49 -1.70 8.69
C TYR A 138 -6.51 -3.12 8.12
N LEU A 139 -6.52 -3.28 6.80
CA LEU A 139 -6.42 -4.60 6.18
C LEU A 139 -5.10 -5.29 6.51
N CYS A 140 -3.97 -4.56 6.54
CA CYS A 140 -2.68 -5.09 7.00
C CYS A 140 -2.74 -5.54 8.46
N ALA A 141 -3.37 -4.76 9.34
CA ALA A 141 -3.54 -5.16 10.73
C ALA A 141 -4.39 -6.43 10.88
N SER A 142 -5.49 -6.54 10.13
CA SER A 142 -6.31 -7.75 10.09
C SER A 142 -5.54 -8.95 9.52
N PHE A 143 -4.73 -8.75 8.48
CA PHE A 143 -3.90 -9.79 7.89
C PHE A 143 -2.89 -10.35 8.90
N SER A 144 -2.22 -9.48 9.67
CA SER A 144 -1.31 -9.93 10.72
C SER A 144 -1.97 -10.77 11.80
N LEU A 145 -3.26 -10.53 12.08
CA LEU A 145 -4.02 -11.35 13.01
C LEU A 145 -4.31 -12.75 12.43
N VAL A 146 -4.61 -12.84 11.12
CA VAL A 146 -4.80 -14.11 10.42
C VAL A 146 -3.54 -14.96 10.44
N GLN A 147 -2.37 -14.36 10.20
CA GLN A 147 -1.08 -15.05 10.25
C GLN A 147 -0.83 -15.74 11.61
N VAL A 148 -1.21 -15.09 12.73
CA VAL A 148 -1.09 -15.70 14.07
C VAL A 148 -1.94 -16.97 14.18
N PHE A 149 -3.15 -16.95 13.64
CA PHE A 149 -4.04 -18.11 13.66
C PHE A 149 -3.54 -19.25 12.76
N GLU A 150 -2.93 -18.93 11.62
CA GLU A 150 -2.36 -19.93 10.71
C GLU A 150 -1.17 -20.65 11.32
N VAL A 151 -0.26 -19.91 11.95
CA VAL A 151 0.86 -20.48 12.72
C VAL A 151 0.33 -21.38 13.84
N LYS A 152 -0.64 -20.90 14.63
CA LYS A 152 -1.23 -21.69 15.71
C LYS A 152 -1.87 -22.99 15.18
N LYS A 153 -2.60 -22.89 14.07
CA LYS A 153 -3.23 -24.03 13.42
C LYS A 153 -2.17 -25.02 12.92
N TRP A 154 -1.09 -24.52 12.32
CA TRP A 154 0.02 -25.35 11.87
C TRP A 154 0.64 -26.16 13.00
N TYR A 155 0.95 -25.54 14.14
CA TYR A 155 1.47 -26.25 15.32
C TYR A 155 0.48 -27.33 15.80
N SER A 156 -0.80 -27.00 15.88
CA SER A 156 -1.84 -27.96 16.30
C SER A 156 -1.96 -29.14 15.32
N ASP A 157 -1.91 -28.87 14.01
CA ASP A 157 -1.97 -29.92 12.99
C ASP A 157 -0.72 -30.82 13.04
N LEU A 158 0.45 -30.24 13.35
CA LEU A 158 1.71 -30.98 13.49
C LEU A 158 1.72 -31.88 14.73
N GLU A 159 1.23 -31.39 15.87
CA GLU A 159 1.12 -32.16 17.11
C GLU A 159 0.15 -33.34 16.97
N ILE A 160 -0.99 -33.13 16.29
CA ILE A 160 -1.95 -34.20 16.00
C ILE A 160 -1.36 -35.22 15.02
N ALA A 161 -0.62 -34.77 14.00
CA ALA A 161 -0.03 -35.66 13.02
C ALA A 161 1.09 -36.52 13.62
N CYS A 162 1.89 -35.97 14.55
CA CYS A 162 3.08 -36.64 15.08
C CYS A 162 3.23 -36.38 16.59
N PRO A 163 2.40 -37.04 17.43
CA PRO A 163 2.41 -36.82 18.87
C PRO A 163 3.76 -37.21 19.48
N GLY A 164 4.36 -36.31 20.25
CA GLY A 164 5.64 -36.55 20.93
C GLY A 164 6.90 -36.33 20.09
N GLY A 165 6.79 -36.20 18.77
CA GLY A 165 7.95 -36.00 17.89
C GLY A 165 8.57 -34.60 17.97
N PHE A 166 7.76 -33.62 18.39
CA PHE A 166 8.08 -32.20 18.32
C PHE A 166 8.01 -31.47 19.67
N ASN A 167 8.17 -32.19 20.78
CA ASN A 167 8.07 -31.63 22.14
C ASN A 167 9.07 -30.50 22.45
N ASN A 168 10.10 -30.32 21.60
CA ASN A 168 11.10 -29.25 21.71
C ASN A 168 10.80 -28.03 20.82
N LEU A 169 9.78 -28.08 19.95
CA LEU A 169 9.34 -26.90 19.21
C LEU A 169 8.58 -25.99 20.18
N ASP A 170 9.29 -25.06 20.80
CA ASP A 170 8.72 -24.12 21.77
C ASP A 170 7.65 -23.23 21.11
N PRO A 171 6.38 -23.26 21.56
CA PRO A 171 5.27 -22.50 20.99
C PRO A 171 5.31 -21.00 21.34
N HIS A 172 6.50 -20.40 21.40
CA HIS A 172 6.69 -18.98 21.68
C HIS A 172 6.26 -18.05 20.52
N PHE A 173 5.35 -18.49 19.63
CA PHE A 173 4.80 -17.69 18.53
C PHE A 173 4.19 -16.38 19.02
N CYS A 174 3.54 -16.37 20.20
CA CYS A 174 3.00 -15.16 20.81
C CYS A 174 4.05 -14.07 21.03
N TYR A 175 5.32 -14.41 21.33
CA TYR A 175 6.36 -13.41 21.58
C TYR A 175 6.78 -12.67 20.30
N TYR A 176 6.66 -13.32 19.13
CA TYR A 176 7.08 -12.75 17.85
C TYR A 176 5.91 -12.09 17.11
N ASP A 177 4.73 -12.72 17.11
CA ASP A 177 3.57 -12.26 16.34
C ASP A 177 2.77 -11.14 17.04
N VAL A 178 2.63 -11.18 18.37
CA VAL A 178 1.83 -10.19 19.10
C VAL A 178 2.38 -8.76 18.96
N PRO A 179 3.70 -8.51 19.06
CA PRO A 179 4.24 -7.18 18.81
C PRO A 179 3.94 -6.64 17.41
N LEU A 180 3.97 -7.49 16.38
CA LEU A 180 3.65 -7.12 15.00
C LEU A 180 2.20 -6.65 14.87
N VAL A 181 1.25 -7.43 15.41
CA VAL A 181 -0.19 -7.09 15.39
C VAL A 181 -0.44 -5.76 16.11
N ILE A 182 0.15 -5.57 17.30
CA ILE A 182 -0.02 -4.34 18.08
C ILE A 182 0.53 -3.14 17.31
N VAL A 183 1.73 -3.25 16.74
CA VAL A 183 2.35 -2.15 15.98
C VAL A 183 1.53 -1.81 14.74
N LEU A 184 1.01 -2.81 14.02
CA LEU A 184 0.15 -2.57 12.86
C LEU A 184 -1.18 -1.90 13.23
N LEU A 185 -1.85 -2.33 14.30
CA LEU A 185 -3.08 -1.70 14.78
C LEU A 185 -2.85 -0.25 15.24
N LEU A 186 -1.79 0.00 16.00
CA LEU A 186 -1.43 1.36 16.43
C LEU A 186 -1.08 2.23 15.22
N SER A 187 -0.30 1.71 14.28
CA SER A 187 0.06 2.44 13.06
C SER A 187 -1.18 2.75 12.21
N ALA A 188 -2.11 1.80 12.08
CA ALA A 188 -3.37 1.99 11.35
C ALA A 188 -4.23 3.09 11.97
N THR A 189 -4.39 3.11 13.29
CA THR A 189 -5.17 4.15 13.98
C THR A 189 -4.54 5.53 13.86
N ILE A 190 -3.22 5.65 14.03
CA ILE A 190 -2.50 6.92 13.85
C ILE A 190 -2.60 7.39 12.39
N MET A 191 -2.37 6.50 11.43
CA MET A 191 -2.47 6.82 10.01
C MET A 191 -3.89 7.22 9.61
N ALA A 192 -4.92 6.57 10.16
CA ALA A 192 -6.31 6.94 9.91
C ALA A 192 -6.63 8.35 10.44
N PHE A 193 -6.14 8.68 11.65
CA PHE A 193 -6.29 10.01 12.21
C PHE A 193 -5.61 11.09 11.34
N LEU A 194 -4.38 10.84 10.90
CA LEU A 194 -3.64 11.75 10.03
C LEU A 194 -4.31 11.87 8.65
N SER A 195 -4.76 10.76 8.07
CA SER A 195 -5.54 10.72 6.82
C SER A 195 -6.81 11.56 6.91
N TRP A 196 -7.54 11.50 8.03
CA TRP A 196 -8.73 12.33 8.23
C TRP A 196 -8.41 13.83 8.28
N LYS A 197 -7.31 14.21 8.93
CA LYS A 197 -6.83 15.61 8.95
C LYS A 197 -6.44 16.08 7.54
N LEU A 198 -5.69 15.26 6.79
CA LEU A 198 -5.29 15.57 5.41
C LEU A 198 -6.50 15.66 4.48
N TYR A 199 -7.46 14.75 4.61
CA TYR A 199 -8.70 14.74 3.84
C TYR A 199 -9.46 16.06 3.98
N ARG A 200 -9.65 16.55 5.22
CA ARG A 200 -10.30 17.85 5.46
C ARG A 200 -9.52 19.01 4.84
N GLN A 201 -8.19 19.00 4.95
CA GLN A 201 -7.35 20.05 4.42
C GLN A 201 -7.37 20.11 2.89
N PHE A 202 -7.25 18.96 2.23
CA PHE A 202 -7.27 18.88 0.77
C PHE A 202 -8.68 19.11 0.22
N GLY A 203 -9.72 18.61 0.90
CA GLY A 203 -11.12 18.90 0.56
C GLY A 203 -11.42 20.40 0.61
N TRP A 204 -10.93 21.12 1.63
CA TRP A 204 -11.07 22.57 1.71
C TRP A 204 -10.35 23.31 0.56
N ASN A 205 -9.14 22.85 0.20
CA ASN A 205 -8.39 23.43 -0.91
C ASN A 205 -9.06 23.20 -2.28
N ILE A 206 -9.64 22.03 -2.49
CA ILE A 206 -10.41 21.71 -3.71
C ILE A 206 -11.68 22.57 -3.77
N TYR A 207 -12.44 22.65 -2.67
CA TYR A 207 -13.65 23.46 -2.60
C TYR A 207 -13.38 24.93 -2.96
N ARG A 208 -12.28 25.50 -2.43
CA ARG A 208 -11.90 26.88 -2.72
C ARG A 208 -11.47 27.09 -4.16
N LYS A 209 -10.76 26.13 -4.78
CA LYS A 209 -10.39 26.20 -6.20
C LYS A 209 -11.61 26.21 -7.10
N ILE A 210 -12.52 25.25 -6.92
CA ILE A 210 -13.76 25.17 -7.71
C ILE A 210 -14.61 26.44 -7.50
N GLY A 211 -14.64 26.98 -6.27
CA GLY A 211 -15.32 28.24 -5.99
C GLY A 211 -14.70 29.46 -6.70
N ALA A 212 -13.37 29.51 -6.82
CA ALA A 212 -12.66 30.58 -7.53
C ALA A 212 -12.84 30.47 -9.05
N ASP A 213 -12.74 29.26 -9.61
CA ASP A 213 -12.90 29.01 -11.04
C ASP A 213 -14.34 29.31 -11.50
N ARG A 214 -15.35 29.01 -10.67
CA ARG A 214 -16.74 29.44 -10.94
C ARG A 214 -16.85 30.95 -11.02
N LYS A 215 -16.18 31.71 -10.14
CA LYS A 215 -16.22 33.18 -10.19
C LYS A 215 -15.64 33.72 -11.51
N PHE A 216 -14.52 33.16 -11.98
CA PHE A 216 -13.96 33.55 -13.27
C PHE A 216 -14.91 33.25 -14.42
N GLN A 217 -15.54 32.07 -14.46
CA GLN A 217 -16.52 31.76 -15.51
C GLN A 217 -17.77 32.66 -15.46
N PHE A 218 -18.26 32.99 -14.27
CA PHE A 218 -19.38 33.93 -14.12
C PHE A 218 -19.01 35.35 -14.52
N GLU A 219 -17.78 35.82 -14.23
CA GLU A 219 -17.32 37.13 -14.71
C GLU A 219 -17.12 37.17 -16.23
N GLU A 220 -16.60 36.09 -16.83
CA GLU A 220 -16.49 35.95 -18.29
C GLU A 220 -17.88 36.02 -18.94
N ALA A 221 -18.84 35.22 -18.45
CA ALA A 221 -20.21 35.20 -18.94
C ALA A 221 -20.93 36.56 -18.77
N LYS A 222 -20.61 37.31 -17.70
CA LYS A 222 -21.14 38.67 -17.49
C LYS A 222 -20.59 39.66 -18.52
N LYS A 223 -19.31 39.55 -18.89
CA LYS A 223 -18.72 40.37 -19.96
C LYS A 223 -19.39 40.07 -21.31
N ASP A 224 -19.59 38.80 -21.64
CA ASP A 224 -20.25 38.39 -22.88
C ASP A 224 -21.70 38.89 -22.97
N CYS A 225 -22.44 38.86 -21.85
CA CYS A 225 -23.80 39.41 -21.80
C CYS A 225 -23.83 40.93 -21.96
N CYS A 226 -22.92 41.67 -21.32
CA CYS A 226 -22.81 43.12 -21.51
C CYS A 226 -22.47 43.50 -22.96
N ILE A 227 -21.63 42.71 -23.65
CA ILE A 227 -21.34 42.90 -25.07
C ILE A 227 -22.57 42.64 -25.94
N ALA A 228 -23.38 41.63 -25.64
CA ALA A 228 -24.60 41.32 -26.38
C ALA A 228 -25.75 42.34 -26.20
N THR A 229 -25.71 43.17 -25.16
CA THR A 229 -26.69 44.25 -24.91
C THR A 229 -26.31 45.61 -25.50
N LEU A 230 -25.12 45.74 -26.11
CA LEU A 230 -24.80 46.96 -26.86
C LEU A 230 -25.75 47.06 -28.07
N PRO A 231 -26.30 48.25 -28.38
CA PRO A 231 -27.13 48.43 -29.56
C PRO A 231 -26.33 47.99 -30.77
N LEU A 232 -26.87 47.05 -31.55
CA LEU A 232 -26.26 46.71 -32.84
C LEU A 232 -26.08 48.02 -33.62
N PRO A 233 -24.88 48.32 -34.14
CA PRO A 233 -24.71 49.46 -35.02
C PRO A 233 -25.72 49.31 -36.15
N SER A 234 -26.52 50.36 -36.36
CA SER A 234 -27.55 50.42 -37.41
C SER A 234 -26.96 49.95 -38.74
N PRO A 235 -27.69 49.14 -39.53
CA PRO A 235 -27.17 48.55 -40.75
C PRO A 235 -26.87 49.65 -41.78
N SER A 236 -25.60 50.04 -41.90
CA SER A 236 -25.08 50.60 -43.14
C SER A 236 -24.82 49.44 -44.09
N SER A 237 -25.59 49.42 -45.17
CA SER A 237 -25.49 48.69 -46.46
C SER A 237 -24.28 47.75 -46.71
N PRO A 238 -24.51 46.65 -47.46
CA PRO A 238 -23.68 45.45 -47.44
C PRO A 238 -22.36 45.59 -48.21
N SER A 239 -21.28 45.14 -47.61
CA SER A 239 -20.16 44.53 -48.32
C SER A 239 -19.92 43.11 -47.78
N SER A 240 -19.72 42.20 -48.73
CA SER A 240 -19.70 40.75 -48.65
C SER A 240 -18.57 40.15 -47.78
N PRO A 241 -18.66 38.85 -47.44
CA PRO A 241 -18.11 38.31 -46.20
C PRO A 241 -16.69 37.76 -46.37
N THR A 242 -15.87 37.89 -45.32
CA THR A 242 -14.79 36.94 -45.04
C THR A 242 -14.84 36.53 -43.57
N SER A 243 -15.38 35.33 -43.34
CA SER A 243 -15.32 34.62 -42.07
C SER A 243 -13.94 33.99 -41.90
N PRO A 244 -13.36 34.04 -40.70
CA PRO A 244 -12.49 32.96 -40.26
C PRO A 244 -12.89 32.52 -38.84
N TYR A 245 -14.10 31.95 -38.67
CA TYR A 245 -14.34 31.11 -37.50
C TYR A 245 -13.74 29.72 -37.74
N LYS A 246 -12.51 29.53 -37.25
CA LYS A 246 -11.89 28.21 -37.08
C LYS A 246 -12.77 27.37 -36.16
N ARG A 247 -13.39 26.36 -36.74
CA ARG A 247 -14.08 25.26 -36.06
C ARG A 247 -13.02 24.35 -35.42
N TRP A 248 -13.07 24.19 -34.09
CA TRP A 248 -12.27 23.17 -33.41
C TRP A 248 -12.83 21.78 -33.71
N PRO A 249 -11.99 20.78 -34.02
CA PRO A 249 -12.44 19.39 -34.12
C PRO A 249 -12.75 18.87 -32.72
N ILE A 250 -13.90 18.21 -32.61
CA ILE A 250 -14.23 17.28 -31.53
C ILE A 250 -13.63 15.95 -31.96
N ASP A 251 -12.63 15.48 -31.22
CA ASP A 251 -12.32 14.07 -31.01
C ASP A 251 -12.15 13.85 -29.50
#